data_AF-A0A7C1W3D9-F1
#
_entry.id   AF-A0A7C1W3D9-F1
#
_cell.length_a   1.000
_cell.length_b   1.000
_cell.length_c   1.000
_cell.angle_alpha   90.00
_cell.angle_beta   90.00
_cell.angle_gamma   90.00
#
_symmetry.space_group_name_H-M   'P 1'
#
loop_
_entity.id
_entity.type
_entity.pdbx_description
1 polymer ?
#
loop_
_entity_poly.entity_id
_entity_poly.type
_entity_poly.pdbx_seq_one_letter_code
_entity_poly.pdbx_strand_id
1 'polypeptide(L)' 'MTNAQVSSTSSLTKADEAAIDKACSLIAPNWPLDRLIAVNPLWEYREQSIENASARVAALTGA' A
#
# COMPACT_ATOMS: atom_id res chain seq x y z
N MET A 1 1.36 22.22 -35.64
CA MET A 1 1.11 21.20 -34.60
C MET A 1 1.85 21.66 -33.35
N THR A 2 1.12 22.21 -32.37
CA THR A 2 1.67 23.03 -31.27
C THR A 2 2.18 22.15 -30.12
N ASN A 3 3.39 22.45 -29.65
CA ASN A 3 4.16 21.77 -28.61
C ASN A 3 3.45 21.82 -27.24
N ALA A 4 3.21 20.66 -26.61
CA ALA A 4 2.79 20.60 -25.21
C ALA A 4 4.03 20.56 -24.31
N GLN A 5 4.45 21.72 -23.83
CA GLN A 5 5.45 21.82 -22.76
C GLN A 5 4.78 21.42 -21.43
N VAL A 6 5.01 20.18 -21.00
CA VAL A 6 4.72 19.75 -19.62
C VAL A 6 5.78 20.38 -18.72
N SER A 7 5.51 21.59 -18.23
CA SER A 7 6.38 22.33 -17.32
C SER A 7 6.02 22.05 -15.86
N SER A 8 7.09 21.87 -15.07
CA SER A 8 7.20 22.09 -13.63
C SER A 8 6.78 20.94 -12.71
N THR A 9 7.65 19.95 -12.57
CA THR A 9 7.83 19.27 -11.27
C THR A 9 8.56 20.25 -10.33
N SER A 10 7.79 21.05 -9.58
CA SER A 10 8.34 21.86 -8.49
C SER A 10 9.11 20.95 -7.53
N SER A 11 10.36 21.28 -7.23
CA SER A 11 11.16 20.52 -6.27
C SER A 11 10.54 20.63 -4.88
N LEU A 12 10.24 19.50 -4.23
CA LEU A 12 9.75 19.48 -2.85
C LEU A 12 10.80 20.11 -1.94
N THR A 13 10.33 20.97 -1.05
CA THR A 13 11.15 21.51 0.03
C THR A 13 11.07 20.59 1.25
N LYS A 14 12.01 20.73 2.19
CA LYS A 14 11.95 20.01 3.48
C LYS A 14 10.68 20.30 4.28
N ALA A 15 10.08 21.48 4.08
CA ALA A 15 8.82 21.82 4.73
C ALA A 15 7.65 21.02 4.14
N ASP A 16 7.68 20.74 2.84
CA ASP A 16 6.67 19.91 2.18
C ASP A 16 6.78 18.44 2.65
N GLU A 17 8.00 17.90 2.73
CA GLU A 17 8.25 16.56 3.27
C GLU A 17 7.73 16.42 4.72
N ALA A 18 8.06 17.39 5.58
CA ALA A 18 7.59 17.38 6.97
C ALA A 18 6.07 17.52 7.08
N ALA A 19 5.43 18.29 6.17
CA ALA A 19 3.99 18.42 6.12
C ALA A 19 3.31 17.12 5.65
N ILE A 20 3.91 16.41 4.69
CA ILE A 20 3.45 15.11 4.21
C ILE A 20 3.57 14.07 5.34
N ASP A 21 4.70 13.98 6.01
CA ASP A 21 4.90 13.05 7.14
C ASP A 21 3.92 13.31 8.27
N LYS A 22 3.66 14.59 8.56
CA LYS A 22 2.65 15.00 9.55
C LYS A 22 1.23 14.62 9.09
N ALA A 23 0.88 14.82 7.83
CA ALA A 23 -0.42 14.43 7.30
C ALA A 23 -0.61 12.90 7.33
N CYS A 24 0.40 12.15 6.90
CA CYS A 24 0.44 10.69 6.90
C CYS A 24 0.40 10.09 8.31
N SER A 25 0.87 10.80 9.33
CA SER A 25 0.76 10.37 10.74
C SER A 25 -0.56 10.74 11.40
N LEU A 26 -1.23 11.81 10.95
CA LEU A 26 -2.57 12.22 11.40
C LEU A 26 -3.69 11.38 10.80
N ILE A 27 -3.49 10.93 9.56
CA ILE A 27 -4.19 9.76 9.06
C ILE A 27 -3.60 8.61 9.88
N ALA A 28 -4.17 8.32 11.05
CA ALA A 28 -3.89 7.07 11.73
C ALA A 28 -3.91 6.01 10.62
N PRO A 29 -2.89 5.14 10.49
CA PRO A 29 -3.04 4.02 9.60
C PRO A 29 -4.32 3.39 10.12
N ASN A 30 -5.40 3.39 9.33
CA ASN A 30 -6.59 2.60 9.64
C ASN A 30 -6.23 1.12 9.41
N TRP A 31 -5.01 0.78 9.82
CA TRP A 31 -4.24 -0.41 9.62
C TRP A 31 -3.83 -0.87 11.03
N PRO A 32 -4.13 -2.13 11.35
CA PRO A 32 -4.53 -3.13 10.40
C PRO A 32 -6.02 -3.04 10.11
N LEU A 33 -6.34 -3.13 8.82
CA LEU A 33 -7.67 -3.48 8.34
C LEU A 33 -8.23 -4.72 9.07
N ASP A 34 -7.41 -5.49 9.80
CA ASP A 34 -7.77 -6.63 10.68
C ASP A 34 -9.06 -6.43 11.48
N ARG A 35 -9.35 -5.21 11.92
CA ARG A 35 -10.47 -4.97 12.86
C ARG A 35 -11.74 -4.48 12.18
N LEU A 36 -11.72 -4.23 10.86
CA LEU A 36 -12.88 -3.77 10.10
C LEU A 36 -13.23 -4.79 9.01
N ILE A 37 -14.04 -5.76 9.45
CA ILE A 37 -15.00 -6.58 8.68
C ILE A 37 -14.52 -6.97 7.27
N ALA A 38 -13.86 -8.13 7.21
CA ALA A 38 -13.47 -8.89 6.01
C ALA A 38 -12.26 -8.35 5.22
N VAL A 39 -11.10 -8.29 5.87
CA VAL A 39 -9.85 -8.40 5.11
C VAL A 39 -9.73 -9.82 4.56
N ASN A 40 -9.32 -9.94 3.30
CA ASN A 40 -8.94 -11.19 2.68
C ASN A 40 -7.94 -11.94 3.59
N PRO A 41 -8.21 -13.17 4.05
CA PRO A 41 -7.28 -13.94 4.88
C PRO A 41 -5.90 -14.16 4.22
N LEU A 42 -5.83 -14.07 2.89
CA LEU A 42 -4.58 -14.16 2.13
C LEU A 42 -3.76 -12.87 2.17
N TRP A 43 -4.25 -11.79 2.78
CA TRP A 43 -3.57 -10.50 2.84
C TRP A 43 -2.22 -10.56 3.57
N GLU A 44 -2.10 -11.46 4.55
CA GLU A 44 -0.84 -11.78 5.24
C GLU A 44 0.24 -12.32 4.28
N TYR A 45 -0.15 -12.73 3.07
CA TYR A 45 0.74 -13.24 2.03
C TYR A 45 0.92 -12.28 0.85
N ARG A 46 0.54 -10.99 0.97
CA ARG A 46 0.61 -10.02 -0.14
C ARG A 46 2.01 -9.84 -0.75
N GLU A 47 3.06 -10.17 0.01
CA GLU A 47 4.45 -10.10 -0.42
C GLU A 47 4.89 -11.34 -1.22
N GLN A 48 4.00 -12.33 -1.40
CA GLN A 48 4.25 -13.59 -2.10
C GLN A 48 3.41 -13.67 -3.38
N SER A 49 3.85 -14.50 -4.34
CA SER A 49 3.01 -14.83 -5.50
C SER A 49 1.80 -15.68 -5.06
N ILE A 50 0.74 -15.67 -5.87
CA ILE A 50 -0.51 -16.39 -5.57
C ILE A 50 -0.30 -17.90 -5.48
N GLU A 51 0.64 -18.45 -6.24
CA GLU A 51 1.01 -19.87 -6.24
C GLU A 51 1.61 -20.28 -4.89
N ASN A 52 2.51 -19.46 -4.35
CA ASN A 52 3.14 -19.71 -3.04
C ASN A 52 2.14 -19.60 -1.89
N ALA A 53 1.27 -18.57 -1.93
CA ALA A 53 0.21 -18.43 -0.95
C ALA A 53 -0.77 -19.62 -0.99
N SER A 54 -1.17 -20.07 -2.18
CA SER A 54 -2.05 -21.23 -2.38
C SER A 54 -1.44 -22.53 -1.86
N ALA A 55 -0.18 -22.81 -2.22
CA ALA A 55 0.52 -24.00 -1.75
C ALA A 55 0.62 -24.05 -0.21
N ARG A 56 0.86 -22.90 0.42
CA ARG A 56 0.93 -22.79 1.88
C ARG A 56 -0.41 -23.04 2.55
N VAL A 57 -1.50 -22.50 2.00
CA VAL A 57 -2.85 -22.76 2.52
C VAL A 57 -3.20 -24.23 2.35
N ALA A 58 -2.98 -24.81 1.17
CA ALA A 58 -3.24 -26.22 0.88
C ALA A 58 -2.50 -27.16 1.86
N ALA A 59 -1.23 -26.87 2.15
CA ALA A 59 -0.43 -27.64 3.11
C ALA A 59 -0.98 -27.61 4.55
N LEU A 60 -1.64 -26.50 4.95
CA LEU A 60 -2.22 -26.34 6.29
C LEU A 60 -3.63 -26.92 6.39
N THR A 61 -4.38 -26.95 5.29
CA THR A 61 -5.78 -27.43 5.25
C THR A 61 -5.93 -28.88 4.82
N GLY A 62 -4.85 -29.54 4.36
CA GLY A 62 -4.85 -30.94 3.94
C GLY A 62 -5.66 -31.20 2.66
N ALA A 63 -5.71 -30.21 1.77
CA ALA A 63 -6.37 -30.31 0.47
C ALA A 63 -5.49 -31.04 -0.57
#